data_AF-A0A014MWZ0-F1
#
_entry.id   AF-A0A014MWZ0-F1
#
_cell.length_a   1.000
_cell.length_b   1.000
_cell.length_c   1.000
_cell.angle_alpha   90.00
_cell.angle_beta   90.00
_cell.angle_gamma   90.00
#
_symmetry.space_group_name_H-M   'P 1'
#
loop_
_entity.id
_entity.type
_entity.pdbx_description
1 polymer ?
#
loop_
_entity_poly.entity_id
_entity_poly.type
_entity_poly.pdbx_seq_one_letter_code
_entity_poly.pdbx_strand_id
1 'polypeptide(L)'
;MSHAILYHSSPYYAHLSQTTKGLRPGDWGRFLVIAATREDMKRFFRGLQKYTKIGNTTITEVTPVSLAWWNFKSAGQLDLLELIQKIYQMDTSYYGNIEELNESYGKIQVTRLADGIGTKDWPILPLQDVSLGDLQMHD
;
A
#
# COMPACT_ATOMS: atom_id res chain seq x y z
N MET A 1 27.64 -9.50 -19.06
CA MET A 1 26.32 -10.12 -19.20
C MET A 1 25.28 -9.15 -18.66
N SER A 2 24.63 -8.42 -19.56
CA SER A 2 23.53 -7.51 -19.23
C SER A 2 22.37 -8.32 -18.68
N HIS A 3 22.07 -8.16 -17.39
CA HIS A 3 20.83 -8.68 -16.83
C HIS A 3 19.72 -7.81 -17.42
N ALA A 4 19.13 -8.29 -18.52
CA ALA A 4 17.87 -7.73 -19.00
C ALA A 4 16.90 -7.89 -17.83
N ILE A 5 16.55 -6.77 -17.20
CA ILE A 5 15.44 -6.70 -16.26
C ILE A 5 14.22 -7.03 -17.11
N LEU A 6 13.82 -8.30 -17.11
CA LEU A 6 12.51 -8.72 -17.56
C LEU A 6 11.54 -7.92 -16.71
N TYR A 7 10.94 -6.88 -17.29
CA TYR A 7 9.74 -6.26 -16.77
C TYR A 7 8.65 -7.33 -16.83
N HIS A 8 8.68 -8.24 -15.85
CA HIS A 8 7.66 -9.24 -15.74
C HIS A 8 6.37 -8.50 -15.43
N SER A 9 5.39 -8.66 -16.32
CA SER A 9 3.97 -8.46 -16.07
C SER A 9 3.47 -9.52 -15.08
N SER A 10 4.19 -9.68 -13.96
CA SER A 10 3.83 -10.51 -12.83
C SER A 10 3.29 -9.63 -11.72
N PRO A 11 2.42 -10.19 -10.86
CA PRO A 11 2.01 -9.49 -9.67
C PRO A 11 3.21 -9.01 -8.84
N TYR A 12 3.05 -7.86 -8.20
CA TYR A 12 4.02 -7.28 -7.30
C TYR A 12 3.43 -7.23 -5.90
N TYR A 13 4.21 -7.60 -4.89
CA TYR A 13 3.71 -7.75 -3.52
C TYR A 13 4.38 -6.73 -2.58
N ALA A 14 3.64 -6.16 -1.65
CA ALA A 14 4.21 -5.29 -0.64
C ALA A 14 3.53 -5.49 0.71
N HIS A 15 4.31 -5.40 1.78
CA HIS A 15 3.79 -5.28 3.13
C HIS A 15 3.50 -3.81 3.44
N LEU A 16 2.35 -3.55 4.05
CA LEU A 16 1.97 -2.24 4.55
C LEU A 16 1.59 -2.36 6.03
N SER A 17 2.36 -1.70 6.89
CA SER A 17 2.23 -1.83 8.35
C SER A 17 1.86 -0.51 9.02
N GLN A 18 0.86 -0.53 9.89
CA GLN A 18 0.50 0.61 10.72
C GLN A 18 1.51 0.77 11.86
N THR A 19 1.96 2.00 12.10
CA THR A 19 3.02 2.32 13.08
C THR A 19 2.56 3.21 14.23
N THR A 20 1.24 3.37 14.41
CA THR A 20 0.67 4.23 15.46
C THR A 20 1.10 3.77 16.85
N LYS A 21 1.74 4.66 17.61
CA LYS A 21 2.18 4.41 18.99
C LYS A 21 0.96 4.26 19.91
N GLY A 22 0.92 3.20 20.71
CA GLY A 22 -0.10 3.02 21.77
C GLY A 22 -0.94 1.75 21.64
N LEU A 23 -0.90 1.07 20.49
CA LEU A 23 -1.56 -0.22 20.27
C LEU A 23 -0.67 -1.37 20.76
N ARG A 24 -1.26 -2.41 21.35
CA ARG A 24 -0.50 -3.59 21.80
C ARG A 24 0.08 -4.32 20.58
N PRO A 25 1.20 -5.05 20.71
CA PRO A 25 1.66 -5.93 19.66
C PRO A 25 0.54 -6.88 19.22
N GLY A 26 0.16 -6.82 17.95
CA GLY A 26 -0.96 -7.59 17.36
C GLY A 26 -2.26 -6.79 17.17
N ASP A 27 -2.39 -5.61 17.77
CA ASP A 27 -3.47 -4.66 17.49
C ASP A 27 -3.13 -3.75 16.30
N TRP A 28 -1.96 -3.93 15.67
CA TRP A 28 -1.50 -3.12 14.56
C TRP A 28 -2.13 -3.58 13.25
N GLY A 29 -2.60 -2.65 12.42
CA GLY A 29 -3.05 -2.98 11.07
C GLY A 29 -1.88 -3.43 10.20
N ARG A 30 -1.82 -4.72 9.85
CA ARG A 30 -0.87 -5.28 8.89
C ARG A 30 -1.59 -5.74 7.64
N PHE A 31 -1.06 -5.37 6.49
CA PHE A 31 -1.71 -5.61 5.21
C PHE A 31 -0.72 -6.15 4.19
N LEU A 32 -1.21 -7.08 3.37
CA LEU A 32 -0.59 -7.43 2.11
C LEU A 32 -1.25 -6.60 1.01
N VAL A 33 -0.43 -5.89 0.24
CA VAL A 33 -0.82 -5.20 -0.98
C VAL A 33 -0.32 -6.05 -2.15
N ILE A 34 -1.22 -6.36 -3.08
CA ILE A 34 -0.91 -7.09 -4.31
C ILE A 34 -1.28 -6.17 -5.47
N ALA A 35 -0.32 -5.89 -6.33
CA ALA A 35 -0.51 -5.11 -7.54
C ALA A 35 -0.37 -5.99 -8.78
N ALA A 36 -1.09 -5.67 -9.85
CA ALA A 36 -0.96 -6.37 -11.14
C ALA A 36 0.47 -6.27 -11.70
N THR A 37 1.15 -5.14 -11.45
CA THR A 37 2.53 -4.87 -11.87
C THR A 37 3.28 -4.04 -10.83
N ARG A 38 4.62 -3.95 -10.97
CA ARG A 38 5.46 -3.04 -10.19
C ARG A 38 5.04 -1.56 -10.34
N GLU A 39 4.68 -1.13 -11.54
CA GLU A 39 4.27 0.25 -11.79
C GLU A 39 2.92 0.58 -11.15
N ASP A 40 1.99 -0.38 -11.11
CA ASP A 40 0.73 -0.22 -10.39
C ASP A 40 0.97 -0.11 -8.89
N MET A 41 1.92 -0.86 -8.33
CA MET A 41 2.32 -0.71 -6.92
C MET A 41 2.84 0.69 -6.62
N LYS A 42 3.75 1.21 -7.46
CA LYS A 42 4.30 2.57 -7.29
C LYS A 42 3.20 3.62 -7.36
N ARG A 43 2.33 3.50 -8.35
CA ARG A 43 1.19 4.39 -8.56
C ARG A 43 0.30 4.40 -7.31
N PHE A 44 -0.10 3.23 -6.82
CA PHE A 44 -0.91 3.12 -5.62
C PHE A 44 -0.27 3.82 -4.41
N PHE A 45 1.01 3.55 -4.13
CA PHE A 45 1.68 4.19 -2.99
C PHE A 45 1.90 5.69 -3.16
N ARG A 46 2.16 6.17 -4.38
CA ARG A 46 2.14 7.62 -4.69
C ARG A 46 0.77 8.24 -4.41
N GLY A 47 -0.29 7.55 -4.82
CA GLY A 47 -1.66 7.95 -4.52
C GLY A 47 -1.95 8.02 -3.03
N LEU A 48 -1.49 7.03 -2.25
CA LEU A 48 -1.59 7.03 -0.80
C LEU A 48 -0.83 8.22 -0.17
N GLN A 49 0.37 8.53 -0.65
CA GLN A 49 1.14 9.69 -0.18
C GLN A 49 0.47 11.02 -0.53
N LYS A 50 -0.22 11.11 -1.68
CA LYS A 50 -1.04 12.28 -2.01
C LYS A 50 -2.27 12.36 -1.12
N TYR A 51 -2.89 11.22 -0.79
CA TYR A 51 -4.04 11.16 0.11
C TYR A 51 -3.70 11.70 1.50
N THR A 52 -2.51 11.44 2.03
CA THR A 52 -2.13 12.02 3.33
C THR A 52 -2.01 13.55 3.33
N LYS A 53 -2.03 14.20 2.16
CA LYS A 53 -1.92 15.66 2.03
C LYS A 53 -3.29 16.34 1.84
N ILE A 54 -4.37 15.59 1.61
CA ILE A 54 -5.72 16.19 1.56
C ILE A 54 -6.19 16.47 3.00
N GLY A 55 -6.99 17.51 3.19
CA GLY A 55 -7.49 17.87 4.52
C GLY A 55 -8.41 16.80 5.11
N ASN A 56 -8.38 16.63 6.44
CA ASN A 56 -9.26 15.74 7.20
C ASN A 56 -9.17 14.23 6.85
N THR A 57 -8.02 13.74 6.41
CA THR A 57 -7.85 12.29 6.24
C THR A 57 -7.52 11.57 7.53
N THR A 58 -7.97 10.33 7.58
CA THR A 58 -7.71 9.41 8.68
C THR A 58 -6.33 8.77 8.59
N ILE A 59 -5.75 8.68 7.38
CA ILE A 59 -4.36 8.25 7.13
C ILE A 59 -3.48 9.49 7.00
N THR A 60 -2.58 9.70 7.96
CA THR A 60 -1.83 10.95 8.11
C THR A 60 -0.40 10.87 7.60
N GLU A 61 0.14 9.66 7.40
CA GLU A 61 1.50 9.46 6.92
C GLU A 61 1.63 8.12 6.21
N VAL A 62 2.37 8.08 5.09
CA VAL A 62 2.73 6.86 4.35
C VAL A 62 4.19 6.96 3.91
N THR A 63 5.03 6.04 4.37
CA THR A 63 6.48 6.07 4.17
C THR A 63 7.03 4.74 3.66
N PRO A 64 7.91 4.76 2.64
CA PRO A 64 8.58 3.55 2.18
C PRO A 64 9.79 3.20 3.06
N VAL A 65 10.03 1.90 3.25
CA VAL A 65 11.34 1.34 3.63
C VAL A 65 12.02 0.76 2.38
N SER A 66 11.24 0.06 1.57
CA SER A 66 11.57 -0.41 0.23
C SER A 66 10.29 -0.47 -0.60
N LEU A 67 10.35 -0.75 -1.90
CA LEU A 67 9.12 -0.86 -2.69
C LEU A 67 8.21 -2.02 -2.23
N ALA A 68 8.79 -3.04 -1.59
CA ALA A 68 8.06 -4.17 -1.00
C ALA A 68 7.69 -3.98 0.49
N TRP A 69 8.09 -2.87 1.12
CA TRP A 69 7.81 -2.62 2.54
C TRP A 69 7.50 -1.16 2.82
N TRP A 70 6.28 -0.91 3.29
CA TRP A 70 5.76 0.41 3.58
C TRP A 70 5.16 0.48 4.98
N ASN A 71 5.16 1.68 5.53
CA ASN A 71 4.55 2.00 6.80
C ASN A 71 3.52 3.09 6.63
N PHE A 72 2.51 3.12 7.50
CA PHE A 72 1.57 4.22 7.57
C PHE A 72 1.18 4.56 9.01
N LYS A 73 0.59 5.74 9.17
CA LYS A 73 -0.10 6.16 10.40
C LYS A 73 -1.55 6.46 10.09
N SER A 74 -2.43 6.01 10.96
CA SER A 74 -3.86 6.29 10.88
C SER A 74 -4.51 6.33 12.25
N ALA A 75 -5.67 6.98 12.33
CA ALA A 75 -6.46 7.09 13.57
C ALA A 75 -7.11 5.75 13.95
N GLY A 76 -7.63 5.02 12.97
CA GLY A 76 -8.28 3.73 13.09
C GLY A 76 -7.55 2.62 12.32
N GLN A 77 -7.71 1.38 12.79
CA GLN A 77 -7.12 0.19 12.15
C GLN A 77 -7.77 -0.18 10.80
N LEU A 78 -8.98 0.31 10.54
CA LEU A 78 -9.77 -0.03 9.33
C LEU A 78 -9.73 1.08 8.27
N ASP A 79 -9.12 2.23 8.57
CA ASP A 79 -9.11 3.41 7.69
C ASP A 79 -8.55 3.11 6.29
N LEU A 80 -7.54 2.24 6.21
CA LEU A 80 -7.00 1.77 4.93
C LEU A 80 -8.03 0.95 4.17
N LEU A 81 -8.75 0.03 4.83
CA LEU A 81 -9.76 -0.79 4.16
C LEU A 81 -10.96 0.05 3.72
N GLU A 82 -11.33 1.06 4.49
CA GLU A 82 -12.36 2.04 4.09
C GLU A 82 -11.92 2.80 2.84
N LEU A 83 -10.70 3.33 2.79
CA LEU A 83 -10.17 3.99 1.59
C LEU A 83 -10.19 3.05 0.37
N ILE A 84 -9.74 1.81 0.54
CA ILE A 84 -9.77 0.81 -0.54
C ILE A 84 -11.20 0.54 -1.00
N GLN A 85 -12.15 0.38 -0.08
CA GLN A 85 -13.56 0.22 -0.42
C GLN A 85 -14.07 1.42 -1.25
N LYS A 86 -13.67 2.64 -0.90
CA LYS A 86 -14.05 3.86 -1.63
C LYS A 86 -13.47 3.93 -3.04
N ILE A 87 -12.22 3.47 -3.23
CA ILE A 87 -11.63 3.31 -4.55
C ILE A 87 -12.43 2.29 -5.39
N TYR A 88 -12.82 1.16 -4.80
CA TYR A 88 -13.63 0.14 -5.49
C TYR A 88 -15.05 0.61 -5.83
N GLN A 89 -15.60 1.54 -5.04
CA GLN A 89 -16.89 2.18 -5.30
C GLN A 89 -16.80 3.33 -6.31
N MET A 90 -15.58 3.70 -6.74
CA MET A 90 -15.32 4.88 -7.58
C MET A 90 -15.85 6.18 -6.95
N ASP A 91 -15.87 6.26 -5.61
CA ASP A 91 -16.25 7.46 -4.87
C ASP A 91 -15.07 8.44 -4.81
N THR A 92 -14.73 9.03 -5.96
CA THR A 92 -13.53 9.86 -6.13
C THR A 92 -13.53 11.09 -5.23
N SER A 93 -14.72 11.57 -4.84
CA SER A 93 -14.89 12.71 -3.95
C SER A 93 -14.30 12.47 -2.56
N TYR A 94 -14.39 11.23 -2.06
CA TYR A 94 -13.92 10.86 -0.72
C TYR A 94 -12.41 11.03 -0.57
N TYR A 95 -11.64 10.69 -1.61
CA TYR A 95 -10.18 10.74 -1.60
C TYR A 95 -9.60 11.88 -2.43
N GLY A 96 -10.37 12.95 -2.65
CA GLY A 96 -9.89 14.17 -3.29
C GLY A 96 -9.56 14.02 -4.77
N ASN A 97 -10.18 13.07 -5.47
CA ASN A 97 -10.02 12.80 -6.89
C ASN A 97 -8.54 12.59 -7.32
N ILE A 98 -7.76 11.92 -6.48
CA ILE A 98 -6.35 11.61 -6.76
C ILE A 98 -6.26 10.63 -7.93
N GLU A 99 -5.64 11.08 -9.03
CA GLU A 99 -5.49 10.32 -10.28
C GLU A 99 -4.88 8.94 -10.05
N GLU A 100 -3.79 8.85 -9.27
CA GLU A 100 -3.14 7.57 -9.01
C GLU A 100 -4.03 6.55 -8.28
N LEU A 101 -4.93 7.02 -7.41
CA LEU A 101 -5.89 6.15 -6.73
C LEU A 101 -7.01 5.72 -7.67
N ASN A 102 -7.48 6.62 -8.55
CA ASN A 102 -8.43 6.27 -9.62
C ASN A 102 -7.85 5.17 -10.53
N GLU A 103 -6.61 5.35 -10.98
CA GLU A 103 -5.93 4.43 -11.90
C GLU A 103 -5.54 3.08 -11.26
N SER A 104 -5.58 3.01 -9.92
CA SER A 104 -5.34 1.78 -9.14
C SER A 104 -6.57 0.86 -9.07
N TYR A 105 -7.75 1.36 -9.43
CA TYR A 105 -8.98 0.57 -9.49
C TYR A 105 -8.79 -0.69 -10.35
N GLY A 106 -9.15 -1.85 -9.80
CA GLY A 106 -9.03 -3.14 -10.47
C GLY A 106 -7.60 -3.68 -10.62
N LYS A 107 -6.57 -2.95 -10.17
CA LYS A 107 -5.15 -3.35 -10.28
C LYS A 107 -4.47 -3.58 -8.93
N ILE A 108 -5.11 -3.20 -7.83
CA ILE A 108 -4.62 -3.36 -6.46
C ILE A 108 -5.61 -4.19 -5.65
N GLN A 109 -5.10 -5.16 -4.91
CA GLN A 109 -5.82 -5.85 -3.85
C GLN A 109 -5.10 -5.58 -2.52
N VAL A 110 -5.88 -5.30 -1.47
CA VAL A 110 -5.36 -5.14 -0.11
C VAL A 110 -6.06 -6.13 0.80
N THR A 111 -5.29 -6.94 1.52
CA THR A 111 -5.80 -7.93 2.46
C THR A 111 -5.19 -7.70 3.83
N ARG A 112 -6.03 -7.63 4.86
CA ARG A 112 -5.58 -7.60 6.24
C ARG A 112 -4.97 -8.95 6.61
N LEU A 113 -3.75 -8.93 7.14
CA LEU A 113 -3.10 -10.10 7.68
C LEU A 113 -3.55 -10.32 9.13
N ALA A 114 -3.83 -11.57 9.50
CA ALA A 114 -4.23 -11.92 10.85
C ALA A 114 -3.05 -11.77 11.82
N ASP A 115 -3.28 -11.07 12.93
CA ASP A 115 -2.38 -11.01 14.06
C ASP A 115 -3.10 -11.55 15.30
N GLY A 116 -2.71 -12.74 15.77
CA GLY A 116 -3.32 -13.36 16.94
C GLY A 116 -2.57 -14.59 17.48
N ILE A 117 -2.95 -15.03 18.68
CA ILE A 117 -2.49 -16.31 19.26
C ILE A 117 -3.28 -17.43 18.56
N GLY A 118 -2.70 -18.02 17.53
CA GLY A 118 -3.30 -19.17 16.82
C GLY A 118 -2.74 -19.34 15.42
N THR A 119 -2.74 -18.27 14.62
CA THR A 119 -2.14 -18.26 13.27
C THR A 119 -1.55 -16.88 12.97
N LYS A 120 -0.30 -16.89 12.50
CA LYS A 120 0.38 -15.74 11.90
C LYS A 120 0.58 -16.10 10.43
N ASP A 121 -0.41 -15.80 9.61
CA ASP A 121 -0.39 -16.16 8.19
C ASP A 121 0.38 -15.09 7.42
N TRP A 122 1.70 -15.13 7.57
CA TRP A 122 2.62 -14.31 6.77
C TRP A 122 2.99 -15.11 5.53
N PRO A 123 2.47 -14.75 4.34
CA PRO A 123 2.82 -15.47 3.13
C PRO A 123 4.32 -15.27 2.84
N ILE A 124 4.98 -16.36 2.45
CA ILE A 124 6.30 -16.28 1.84
C ILE A 124 6.10 -15.77 0.41
N LEU A 125 6.58 -14.56 0.15
CA LEU A 125 6.44 -13.91 -1.15
C LEU A 125 7.62 -14.26 -2.06
N PRO A 126 7.42 -14.30 -3.39
CA PRO A 126 8.50 -14.50 -4.34
C PRO A 126 9.53 -13.36 -4.27
N LEU A 127 10.77 -13.66 -4.66
CA LEU A 127 11.79 -12.63 -4.81
C LEU A 127 11.40 -11.66 -5.94
N GLN A 128 11.54 -10.37 -5.67
CA GLN A 128 11.19 -9.28 -6.57
C GLN A 128 12.14 -8.10 -6.35
N ASP A 129 12.27 -7.22 -7.35
CA ASP A 129 13.06 -5.99 -7.22
C ASP A 129 12.40 -5.03 -6.21
N VAL A 130 13.08 -4.77 -5.10
CA VAL A 130 12.61 -3.92 -4.00
C VAL A 130 13.14 -2.48 -4.08
N SER A 131 13.90 -2.13 -5.13
CA SER A 131 14.53 -0.83 -5.28
C SER A 131 13.51 0.30 -5.36
N LEU A 132 13.81 1.38 -4.63
CA LEU A 132 13.12 2.67 -4.70
C LEU A 132 13.71 3.61 -5.76
N GLY A 133 14.80 3.25 -6.44
CA GLY A 133 15.57 4.16 -7.29
C GLY A 133 14.76 4.83 -8.41
N ASP A 134 13.74 4.14 -8.93
CA ASP A 134 12.85 4.67 -9.98
C ASP A 134 11.61 5.40 -9.41
N LEU A 135 11.47 5.45 -8.08
CA LEU A 135 10.41 6.16 -7.39
C LEU A 135 10.79 7.64 -7.25
N GLN A 136 11.24 8.27 -8.33
CA GLN A 136 11.46 9.71 -8.31
C GLN A 136 10.11 10.39 -8.10
N MET A 137 10.05 11.16 -7.01
CA MET A 137 8.95 12.06 -6.68
C MET A 137 9.23 13.32 -7.49
N HIS A 138 8.44 13.55 -8.53
CA HIS A 138 8.35 14.89 -9.09
C HIS A 138 7.42 15.67 -8.17
N ASP A 139 8.01 16.63 -7.46
CA ASP A 139 7.30 17.66 -6.71
C ASP A 139 6.48 18.57 -7.64
#